data_AF-A0AAV5CB35-F1
#
_entry.id   AF-A0AAV5CB35-F1
#
_cell.length_a   1.000
_cell.length_b   1.000
_cell.length_c   1.000
_cell.angle_alpha   90.00
_cell.angle_beta   90.00
_cell.angle_gamma   90.00
#
_symmetry.space_group_name_H-M   'P 1'
#
loop_
_entity.id
_entity.type
_entity.pdbx_description
1 polymer ?
#
loop_
_entity_poly.entity_id
_entity_poly.type
_entity_poly.pdbx_seq_one_letter_code
_entity_poly.pdbx_strand_id
1 'polypeptide(L)'
;MSSAGAGRGRAKGTKAVSRSSKAGLVFPVGRIGRFLKVGKYAQRIGAGAPVYLSAVLEYLAAEVRLTFLSSSQSSRLPLLLPLFEIESMNPDAAVKSLISQVLELAGNAARDNKKSRIVPRHIQLAVRNDEELVRLFKGIIISAGGVLPHIEQSLLPKKSGSKDKAVIGSASQEF
;
A
#
# COMPACT_ATOMS: atom_id res chain seq x y z
N MET A 1 -22.16 -44.06 -45.52
CA MET A 1 -20.70 -44.00 -45.28
C MET A 1 -20.44 -42.85 -44.33
N SER A 2 -20.21 -43.15 -43.05
CA SER A 2 -20.07 -42.19 -41.95
C SER A 2 -18.60 -41.79 -41.78
N SER A 3 -18.27 -40.52 -42.01
CA SER A 3 -16.94 -39.97 -41.74
C SER A 3 -16.85 -39.55 -40.27
N ALA A 4 -16.23 -40.39 -39.45
CA ALA A 4 -15.83 -40.06 -38.09
C ALA A 4 -14.77 -38.94 -38.10
N GLY A 5 -15.10 -37.78 -37.51
CA GLY A 5 -14.17 -36.68 -37.32
C GLY A 5 -13.10 -37.05 -36.28
N ALA A 6 -11.84 -37.04 -36.72
CA ALA A 6 -10.68 -37.29 -35.87
C ALA A 6 -10.50 -36.18 -34.83
N GLY A 7 -10.79 -36.48 -33.57
CA GLY A 7 -10.47 -35.63 -32.42
C GLY A 7 -8.97 -35.55 -32.20
N ARG A 8 -8.40 -34.35 -32.37
CA ARG A 8 -6.98 -34.07 -32.12
C ARG A 8 -6.73 -34.10 -30.62
N GLY A 9 -6.19 -35.21 -30.11
CA GLY A 9 -5.84 -35.39 -28.70
C GLY A 9 -4.90 -34.28 -28.22
N ARG A 10 -5.28 -33.61 -27.13
CA ARG A 10 -4.47 -32.57 -26.49
C ARG A 10 -3.30 -33.25 -25.79
N ALA A 11 -2.08 -33.03 -26.27
CA ALA A 11 -0.86 -33.55 -25.63
C ALA A 11 -0.83 -33.13 -24.15
N LYS A 12 -0.43 -34.05 -23.27
CA LYS A 12 -0.30 -33.83 -21.82
C LYS A 12 0.72 -32.71 -21.58
N GLY A 13 0.21 -31.49 -21.36
CA GLY A 13 1.02 -30.29 -21.26
C GLY A 13 2.00 -30.37 -20.09
N THR A 14 3.23 -29.94 -20.31
CA THR A 14 4.21 -29.69 -19.25
C THR A 14 3.63 -28.65 -18.27
N LYS A 15 3.96 -28.79 -16.97
CA LYS A 15 3.50 -27.84 -15.95
C LYS A 15 3.88 -26.42 -16.38
N ALA A 16 2.89 -25.54 -16.52
CA ALA A 16 3.11 -24.17 -16.97
C ALA A 16 3.91 -23.40 -15.91
N VAL A 17 5.14 -23.00 -16.23
CA VAL A 17 5.95 -22.13 -15.38
C VAL A 17 5.62 -20.68 -15.70
N SER A 18 5.40 -19.86 -14.67
CA SER A 18 5.09 -18.44 -14.87
C SER A 18 6.31 -17.70 -15.44
N ARG A 19 6.06 -16.64 -16.22
CA ARG A 19 7.14 -15.79 -16.76
C ARG A 19 7.92 -15.05 -15.66
N SER A 20 7.27 -14.75 -14.54
CA SER A 20 7.91 -14.19 -13.35
C SER A 20 8.90 -15.18 -12.75
N SER A 21 8.44 -16.41 -12.48
CA SER A 21 9.28 -17.49 -11.95
C SER A 21 10.44 -17.83 -12.88
N LYS A 22 10.22 -17.84 -14.20
CA LYS A 22 11.29 -18.07 -15.18
C LYS A 22 12.33 -16.93 -15.24
N ALA A 23 11.92 -15.71 -14.91
CA ALA A 23 12.80 -14.55 -14.89
C ALA A 23 13.47 -14.31 -13.52
N GLY A 24 13.15 -15.12 -12.51
CA GLY A 24 13.62 -14.88 -11.13
C GLY A 24 13.02 -13.62 -10.50
N LEU A 25 11.91 -13.12 -11.06
CA LEU A 25 11.27 -11.90 -10.60
C LEU A 25 10.06 -12.24 -9.74
N VAL A 26 9.94 -11.49 -8.66
CA VAL A 26 8.71 -11.36 -7.87
C VAL A 26 7.60 -10.75 -8.71
N PHE A 27 7.92 -9.67 -9.43
CA PHE A 27 6.92 -8.82 -10.03
C PHE A 27 6.17 -9.57 -11.13
N PRO A 28 4.86 -9.32 -11.31
CA PRO A 28 4.02 -10.09 -12.22
C PRO A 28 4.27 -9.69 -13.69
N VAL A 29 5.33 -10.23 -14.29
CA VAL A 29 5.76 -10.03 -15.69
C VAL A 29 4.60 -10.21 -16.68
N GLY A 30 3.76 -11.22 -16.44
CA GLY A 30 2.60 -11.49 -17.30
C GLY A 30 1.56 -10.38 -17.29
N ARG A 31 1.30 -9.80 -16.11
CA ARG A 31 0.34 -8.71 -15.91
C ARG A 31 0.88 -7.40 -16.47
N ILE A 32 2.17 -7.13 -16.24
CA ILE A 32 2.87 -5.96 -16.79
C ILE A 32 2.86 -6.00 -18.32
N GLY A 33 3.13 -7.16 -18.93
CA GLY A 33 2.98 -7.34 -20.37
C GLY A 33 1.57 -7.10 -20.89
N ARG A 34 0.52 -7.42 -20.11
CA ARG A 34 -0.86 -7.09 -20.47
C ARG A 34 -1.10 -5.58 -20.41
N PHE A 35 -0.64 -4.91 -19.35
CA PHE A 35 -0.79 -3.46 -19.22
C PHE A 35 -0.05 -2.68 -20.31
N LEU A 36 1.14 -3.12 -20.73
CA LEU A 36 1.88 -2.53 -21.85
C LEU A 36 1.09 -2.61 -23.18
N LYS A 37 0.35 -3.70 -23.40
CA LYS A 37 -0.50 -3.87 -24.59
C LYS A 37 -1.79 -3.05 -24.51
N VAL A 38 -2.44 -3.05 -23.35
CA VAL A 38 -3.68 -2.29 -23.13
C VAL A 38 -3.43 -0.79 -23.25
N GLY A 39 -2.28 -0.30 -22.76
CA GLY A 39 -1.91 1.11 -22.84
C GLY A 39 -1.56 1.61 -24.24
N LYS A 40 -1.44 0.74 -25.25
CA LYS A 40 -1.15 1.10 -26.65
C LYS A 40 0.05 2.04 -26.84
N TYR A 41 1.09 1.92 -26.00
CA TYR A 41 2.28 2.78 -26.03
C TYR A 41 3.12 2.62 -27.32
N ALA A 42 3.00 1.47 -27.98
CA ALA A 42 3.60 1.18 -29.28
C ALA A 42 2.75 0.14 -30.03
N GLN A 43 2.90 0.07 -31.35
CA GLN A 43 2.24 -0.93 -32.21
C GLN A 43 2.58 -2.37 -31.81
N ARG A 44 3.81 -2.61 -31.32
CA ARG A 44 4.28 -3.91 -30.86
C ARG A 44 5.08 -3.75 -29.58
N ILE A 45 4.93 -4.70 -28.66
CA ILE A 45 5.70 -4.79 -27.43
C ILE A 45 6.60 -6.02 -27.53
N GLY A 46 7.92 -5.83 -27.44
CA GLY A 46 8.90 -6.91 -27.46
C GLY A 46 8.76 -7.85 -26.26
N ALA A 47 9.15 -9.12 -26.44
CA ALA A 47 8.96 -10.15 -25.40
C ALA A 47 9.75 -9.87 -24.10
N GLY A 48 10.91 -9.23 -24.21
CA GLY A 48 11.76 -8.84 -23.07
C GLY A 48 11.34 -7.55 -22.37
N ALA A 49 10.58 -6.66 -23.03
CA ALA A 49 10.13 -5.38 -22.46
C ALA A 49 9.40 -5.52 -21.11
N PRO A 50 8.40 -6.42 -20.95
CA PRO A 50 7.76 -6.60 -19.65
C PRO A 50 8.69 -7.21 -18.60
N VAL A 51 9.70 -8.00 -18.98
CA VAL A 51 10.67 -8.58 -18.05
C VAL A 51 11.57 -7.48 -17.50
N TYR A 52 12.13 -6.66 -18.39
CA TYR A 52 12.97 -5.52 -18.02
C TYR A 52 12.23 -4.53 -17.13
N LEU A 53 11.01 -4.13 -17.52
CA LEU A 53 10.21 -3.22 -16.72
C LEU A 53 9.84 -3.82 -15.35
N SER A 54 9.57 -5.12 -15.29
CA SER A 54 9.31 -5.80 -14.01
C SER A 54 10.55 -5.77 -13.10
N ALA A 55 11.75 -6.03 -13.65
CA ALA A 55 12.99 -5.97 -12.90
C ALA A 55 13.29 -4.56 -12.35
N VAL A 56 13.08 -3.51 -13.16
CA VAL A 56 13.28 -2.13 -12.72
C VAL A 56 12.29 -1.74 -11.62
N LEU A 57 11.01 -2.09 -11.77
CA LEU A 57 10.01 -1.80 -10.75
C LEU A 57 10.28 -2.56 -9.44
N GLU A 58 10.75 -3.79 -9.54
CA GLU A 58 11.16 -4.62 -8.41
C GLU A 58 12.38 -4.03 -7.68
N TYR A 59 13.37 -3.58 -8.44
CA TYR A 59 14.54 -2.86 -7.92
C TYR A 59 14.15 -1.59 -7.17
N LEU A 60 13.35 -0.72 -7.78
CA LEU A 60 12.92 0.54 -7.15
C LEU A 60 12.09 0.28 -5.88
N ALA A 61 11.21 -0.73 -5.90
CA ALA A 61 10.48 -1.14 -4.72
C ALA A 61 11.41 -1.65 -3.60
N ALA A 62 12.46 -2.38 -3.96
CA ALA A 62 13.49 -2.82 -3.02
C ALA A 62 14.33 -1.66 -2.46
N GLU A 63 14.70 -0.68 -3.28
CA GLU A 63 15.44 0.51 -2.83
C GLU A 63 14.64 1.39 -1.87
N VAL A 64 13.36 1.64 -2.15
CA VAL A 64 12.48 2.40 -1.24
C VAL A 64 12.36 1.68 0.10
N ARG A 65 12.29 0.35 0.08
CA ARG A 65 12.29 -0.48 1.28
C ARG A 65 13.62 -0.41 2.04
N LEU A 66 14.74 -0.48 1.33
CA LEU A 66 16.08 -0.40 1.91
C LEU A 66 16.30 0.97 2.57
N THR A 67 15.87 2.05 1.91
CA THR A 67 15.96 3.43 2.43
C THR A 67 15.16 3.60 3.72
N PHE A 68 14.00 2.96 3.82
CA PHE A 68 13.17 2.95 5.02
C PHE A 68 13.85 2.19 6.18
N LEU A 69 14.47 1.03 5.89
CA LEU A 69 15.26 0.29 6.88
C LEU A 69 16.48 1.07 7.39
N SER A 70 17.19 1.79 6.51
CA SER A 70 18.33 2.63 6.91
C SER A 70 17.93 3.85 7.73
N SER A 71 16.73 4.40 7.51
CA SER A 71 16.21 5.54 8.30
C SER A 71 15.74 5.13 9.70
N SER A 72 15.42 3.85 9.92
CA SER A 72 15.00 3.31 11.23
C SER A 72 16.17 2.77 12.08
N GLN A 73 17.41 2.77 11.55
CA GLN A 73 18.61 2.19 12.18
C GLN A 73 19.60 3.27 12.67
N SER A 74 19.13 4.42 13.17
CA SER A 74 20.03 5.40 13.81
C SER A 74 20.41 5.05 15.26
N SER A 75 20.04 3.88 15.78
CA SER A 75 20.54 3.43 17.09
C SER A 75 20.56 1.91 17.22
N ARG A 76 21.59 1.27 16.64
CA ARG A 76 22.32 0.11 17.17
C ARG A 76 23.05 -0.58 16.02
N LEU A 77 24.33 -0.26 15.87
CA LEU A 77 25.25 -1.16 15.17
C LEU A 77 25.39 -2.44 16.02
N PRO A 78 25.34 -3.62 15.38
CA PRO A 78 26.30 -4.63 15.76
C PRO A 78 27.13 -5.03 14.54
N LEU A 79 28.43 -4.97 14.77
CA LEU A 79 29.46 -5.57 13.94
C LEU A 79 29.15 -7.07 13.78
N LEU A 80 29.19 -7.52 12.52
CA LEU A 80 29.46 -8.90 12.12
C LEU A 80 28.42 -9.96 12.56
N LEU A 81 27.30 -10.04 11.82
CA LEU A 81 26.57 -11.30 11.61
C LEU A 81 26.66 -11.70 10.13
N PRO A 82 27.46 -12.72 9.77
CA PRO A 82 27.53 -13.25 8.42
C PRO A 82 26.48 -14.36 8.23
N LEU A 83 25.82 -14.38 7.06
CA LEU A 83 25.13 -15.56 6.52
C LEU A 83 23.83 -16.08 7.19
N PHE A 84 23.03 -15.25 7.84
CA PHE A 84 21.65 -15.59 8.23
C PHE A 84 20.85 -14.27 8.15
N GLU A 85 20.29 -13.85 7.01
CA GLU A 85 18.88 -14.07 6.70
C GLU A 85 18.63 -13.68 5.22
N ILE A 86 19.26 -14.40 4.29
CA ILE A 86 18.95 -14.33 2.85
C ILE A 86 17.75 -15.25 2.50
N GLU A 87 17.08 -15.81 3.51
CA GLU A 87 15.97 -16.74 3.33
C GLU A 87 14.62 -16.05 3.65
N SER A 88 13.84 -15.80 2.59
CA SER A 88 12.40 -15.56 2.64
C SER A 88 11.89 -14.23 3.22
N MET A 89 12.28 -13.10 2.64
CA MET A 89 11.36 -11.96 2.54
C MET A 89 10.58 -12.07 1.23
N ASN A 90 9.59 -12.97 1.23
CA ASN A 90 8.64 -13.06 0.13
C ASN A 90 8.09 -11.64 -0.13
N PRO A 91 8.18 -11.14 -1.36
CA PRO A 91 7.59 -9.84 -1.72
C PRO A 91 6.09 -9.76 -1.41
N ASP A 92 5.42 -10.91 -1.47
CA ASP A 92 4.02 -11.05 -1.13
C ASP A 92 3.79 -10.78 0.36
N ALA A 93 4.71 -11.20 1.24
CA ALA A 93 4.65 -10.90 2.66
C ALA A 93 4.87 -9.39 2.94
N ALA A 94 5.73 -8.74 2.15
CA ALA A 94 5.97 -7.30 2.22
C ALA A 94 4.73 -6.49 1.82
N VAL A 95 4.17 -6.82 0.65
CA VAL A 95 2.95 -6.21 0.13
C VAL A 95 1.78 -6.50 1.05
N LYS A 96 1.69 -7.72 1.61
CA LYS A 96 0.68 -8.10 2.58
C LYS A 96 0.82 -7.34 3.90
N SER A 97 2.02 -7.11 4.39
CA SER A 97 2.26 -6.30 5.60
C SER A 97 1.82 -4.85 5.40
N LEU A 98 2.20 -4.22 4.28
CA LEU A 98 1.76 -2.86 3.96
C LEU A 98 0.23 -2.77 3.77
N ILE A 99 -0.36 -3.71 3.02
CA ILE A 99 -1.81 -3.77 2.84
C ILE A 99 -2.51 -3.98 4.20
N SER A 100 -1.97 -4.86 5.04
CA SER A 100 -2.51 -5.10 6.38
C SER A 100 -2.47 -3.84 7.22
N GLN A 101 -1.35 -3.11 7.24
CA GLN A 101 -1.20 -1.87 8.00
C GLN A 101 -2.17 -0.78 7.52
N VAL A 102 -2.29 -0.58 6.20
CA VAL A 102 -3.26 0.37 5.62
C VAL A 102 -4.70 -0.05 5.97
N LEU A 103 -5.04 -1.33 5.92
CA LEU A 103 -6.37 -1.84 6.26
C LEU A 103 -6.67 -1.77 7.76
N GLU A 104 -5.67 -1.97 8.62
CA GLU A 104 -5.79 -1.85 10.07
C GLU A 104 -6.09 -0.40 10.45
N LEU A 105 -5.28 0.54 9.97
CA LEU A 105 -5.49 1.97 10.21
C LEU A 105 -6.80 2.46 9.59
N ALA A 106 -7.14 2.03 8.37
CA ALA A 106 -8.43 2.38 7.75
C ALA A 106 -9.62 1.71 8.46
N GLY A 107 -9.42 0.54 9.06
CA GLY A 107 -10.41 -0.15 9.89
C GLY A 107 -10.67 0.60 11.19
N ASN A 108 -9.60 1.07 11.85
CA ASN A 108 -9.70 1.93 13.04
C ASN A 108 -10.43 3.23 12.70
N ALA A 109 -10.03 3.91 11.62
CA ALA A 109 -10.72 5.10 11.14
C ALA A 109 -12.20 4.83 10.79
N ALA A 110 -12.56 3.64 10.29
CA ALA A 110 -13.95 3.28 10.06
C ALA A 110 -14.74 3.13 11.36
N ARG A 111 -14.14 2.47 12.36
CA ARG A 111 -14.71 2.28 13.70
C ARG A 111 -14.91 3.60 14.43
N ASP A 112 -13.93 4.51 14.35
CA ASP A 112 -14.02 5.86 14.91
C ASP A 112 -15.16 6.66 14.29
N ASN A 113 -15.41 6.44 13.00
CA ASN A 113 -16.55 7.01 12.27
C ASN A 113 -17.86 6.21 12.45
N LYS A 114 -17.91 5.25 13.38
CA LYS A 114 -19.06 4.38 13.68
C LYS A 114 -19.59 3.62 12.46
N LYS A 115 -18.69 3.21 11.56
CA LYS A 115 -19.02 2.47 10.33
C LYS A 115 -18.37 1.09 10.33
N SER A 116 -19.14 0.08 9.94
CA SER A 116 -18.66 -1.30 9.77
C SER A 116 -17.95 -1.57 8.44
N ARG A 117 -18.03 -0.62 7.49
CA ARG A 117 -17.45 -0.72 6.14
C ARG A 117 -16.37 0.32 5.94
N ILE A 118 -15.21 -0.11 5.44
CA ILE A 118 -14.14 0.77 4.99
C ILE A 118 -14.56 1.45 3.68
N VAL A 119 -14.48 2.78 3.63
CA VAL A 119 -14.75 3.60 2.43
C VAL A 119 -13.50 4.42 2.09
N PRO A 120 -13.37 5.01 0.88
CA PRO A 120 -12.18 5.75 0.49
C PRO A 120 -11.76 6.86 1.46
N ARG A 121 -12.72 7.49 2.17
CA ARG A 121 -12.45 8.45 3.25
C ARG A 121 -11.61 7.85 4.38
N HIS A 122 -11.88 6.62 4.81
CA HIS A 122 -11.13 5.99 5.91
C HIS A 122 -9.70 5.68 5.49
N ILE A 123 -9.49 5.29 4.23
CA ILE A 123 -8.16 5.08 3.66
C ILE A 123 -7.39 6.41 3.57
N GLN A 124 -8.04 7.48 3.13
CA GLN A 124 -7.43 8.80 3.09
C GLN A 124 -7.05 9.29 4.50
N LEU A 125 -7.91 9.11 5.50
CA LEU A 125 -7.60 9.48 6.88
C LEU A 125 -6.43 8.65 7.43
N ALA A 126 -6.43 7.34 7.22
CA ALA A 126 -5.33 6.45 7.62
C ALA A 126 -3.99 6.83 6.99
N VAL A 127 -3.96 7.02 5.67
CA VAL A 127 -2.74 7.35 4.93
C VAL A 127 -2.20 8.73 5.29
N ARG A 128 -3.07 9.72 5.53
CA ARG A 128 -2.64 11.10 5.77
C ARG A 128 -2.31 11.40 7.23
N ASN A 129 -2.81 10.60 8.17
CA ASN A 129 -2.46 10.69 9.60
C ASN A 129 -1.21 9.90 9.97
N ASP A 130 -0.74 9.01 9.10
CA ASP A 130 0.45 8.20 9.32
C ASP A 130 1.66 8.79 8.59
N GLU A 131 2.77 8.99 9.32
CA GLU A 131 3.97 9.64 8.80
C GLU A 131 4.71 8.82 7.75
N GLU A 132 4.63 7.49 7.82
CA GLU A 132 5.30 6.58 6.89
C GLU A 132 4.49 6.48 5.60
N LEU A 133 3.18 6.30 5.75
CA LEU A 133 2.25 6.20 4.62
C LEU A 133 2.13 7.53 3.87
N VAL A 134 2.14 8.68 4.55
CA VAL A 134 2.04 9.98 3.85
C VAL A 134 3.28 10.27 2.99
N ARG A 135 4.46 9.81 3.44
CA ARG A 135 5.71 9.90 2.67
C ARG A 135 5.67 8.93 1.48
N LEU A 136 5.24 7.70 1.72
CA LEU A 136 5.15 6.65 0.71
C LEU A 136 4.12 6.98 -0.39
N PHE A 137 2.98 7.55 -0.02
CA PHE A 137 1.90 7.92 -0.94
C PHE A 137 1.92 9.39 -1.37
N LYS A 138 3.08 10.07 -1.26
CA LYS A 138 3.23 11.47 -1.69
C LYS A 138 2.99 11.58 -3.20
N GLY A 139 1.98 12.37 -3.57
CA GLY A 139 1.57 12.56 -4.98
C GLY A 139 0.45 11.62 -5.47
N ILE A 140 0.02 10.64 -4.67
CA ILE A 140 -1.10 9.77 -5.02
C ILE A 140 -2.43 10.44 -4.66
N ILE A 141 -3.38 10.39 -5.60
CA ILE A 141 -4.75 10.89 -5.43
C ILE A 141 -5.66 9.73 -5.02
N ILE A 142 -6.18 9.77 -3.80
CA ILE A 142 -7.22 8.84 -3.34
C ILE A 142 -8.58 9.41 -3.75
N SER A 143 -9.13 8.88 -4.83
CA SER A 143 -10.45 9.28 -5.34
C SER A 143 -11.54 9.09 -4.26
N ALA A 144 -12.44 10.07 -4.14
CA ALA A 144 -13.50 10.12 -3.12
C ALA A 144 -13.00 10.10 -1.64
N GLY A 145 -11.71 10.35 -1.40
CA GLY A 145 -11.13 10.40 -0.06
C GLY A 145 -11.30 11.74 0.68
N GLY A 146 -11.45 12.85 -0.05
CA GLY A 146 -11.46 14.21 0.51
C GLY A 146 -10.11 14.60 1.13
N VAL A 147 -10.11 15.59 2.04
CA VAL A 147 -8.89 16.09 2.73
C VAL A 147 -9.01 16.01 4.25
N LEU A 148 -7.89 15.94 4.97
CA LEU A 148 -7.90 16.04 6.43
C LEU A 148 -8.54 17.38 6.85
N PRO A 149 -9.45 17.40 7.84
CA PRO A 149 -9.97 18.65 8.37
C PRO A 149 -8.82 19.45 8.97
N HIS A 150 -8.55 20.62 8.40
CA HIS A 150 -7.54 21.56 8.88
C HIS A 150 -8.01 22.97 8.55
N ILE A 151 -7.99 23.86 9.53
CA ILE A 151 -8.36 25.27 9.38
C ILE A 151 -7.18 26.07 9.90
N GLU A 152 -6.63 26.94 9.04
CA GLU A 152 -5.56 27.86 9.43
C GLU A 152 -6.00 28.77 10.58
N GLN A 153 -5.12 29.00 11.55
CA GLN A 153 -5.45 29.75 12.77
C GLN A 153 -5.91 31.17 12.51
N SER A 154 -5.47 31.77 11.39
CA SER A 154 -5.90 33.09 10.93
C SER A 154 -7.36 33.15 10.49
N LEU A 155 -7.93 32.01 10.09
CA LEU A 155 -9.31 31.86 9.65
C LEU A 155 -10.25 31.53 10.82
N LEU A 156 -9.70 31.17 11.98
CA LEU A 156 -10.51 31.02 13.18
C LEU A 156 -11.00 32.41 13.62
N PRO A 157 -12.27 32.52 14.06
CA PRO A 157 -12.79 33.78 14.56
C PRO A 157 -11.90 34.29 15.70
N LYS A 158 -11.45 35.54 15.61
CA LYS A 158 -10.69 36.17 16.70
C LYS A 158 -11.55 36.13 17.95
N LYS A 159 -11.01 35.55 19.01
CA LYS A 159 -11.70 35.32 20.30
C LYS A 159 -12.29 36.64 20.81
N SER A 160 -13.60 36.81 20.68
CA SER A 160 -14.36 37.87 21.32
C SER A 160 -15.07 37.32 22.56
N GLY A 161 -14.65 37.76 23.75
CA GLY A 161 -15.53 37.78 24.93
C GLY A 161 -15.32 36.71 26.00
N SER A 162 -15.11 37.21 27.22
CA SER A 162 -15.06 36.60 28.54
C SER A 162 -16.33 35.83 28.96
N LYS A 163 -16.14 34.79 29.78
CA LYS A 163 -17.09 34.44 30.84
C LYS A 163 -16.31 34.20 32.13
N ASP A 164 -16.19 35.26 32.91
CA ASP A 164 -16.06 35.15 34.36
C ASP A 164 -17.29 34.39 34.89
N LYS A 165 -17.06 33.36 35.70
CA LYS A 165 -18.05 32.82 36.63
C LYS A 165 -17.40 32.73 38.01
N ALA A 166 -17.47 33.84 38.72
CA ALA A 166 -17.46 33.97 40.17
C ALA A 166 -18.87 34.54 40.49
N VAL A 167 -19.71 34.13 41.45
CA VAL A 167 -19.63 33.34 42.70
C VAL A 167 -21.09 32.89 43.06
N ILE A 168 -21.26 31.94 44.00
CA ILE A 168 -22.24 31.90 45.14
C ILE A 168 -23.09 30.60 45.27
N GLY A 169 -22.86 29.86 46.37
CA GLY A 169 -23.79 28.94 47.10
C GLY A 169 -24.02 27.56 46.47
N SER A 170 -24.03 26.41 47.15
CA SER A 170 -24.26 26.06 48.56
C SER A 170 -23.52 24.75 48.89
N ALA A 171 -23.09 24.63 50.14
CA ALA A 171 -22.70 23.39 50.79
C ALA A 171 -23.87 22.36 50.81
N SER A 172 -23.53 21.07 50.78
CA SER A 172 -23.99 20.01 51.70
C SER A 172 -23.34 18.67 51.33
N GLN A 173 -22.49 18.16 52.22
CA GLN A 173 -22.22 16.72 52.38
C GLN A 173 -23.41 16.12 53.09
N GLU A 174 -23.87 14.92 52.70
CA GLU A 174 -24.30 13.86 53.62
C GLU A 174 -24.20 12.49 52.90
N PHE A 175 -23.50 11.58 53.58
CA PHE A 175 -23.39 10.11 53.53
C PHE A 175 -23.48 9.34 52.20
#